data_AF-A0AAU7VWP0-F1
#
_entry.id   AF-A0AAU7VWP0-F1
#
_cell.length_a   1.000
_cell.length_b   1.000
_cell.length_c   1.000
_cell.angle_alpha   90.00
_cell.angle_beta   90.00
_cell.angle_gamma   90.00
#
_symmetry.space_group_name_H-M   'P 1'
#
loop_
_entity.id
_entity.type
_entity.pdbx_description
1 polymer ?
#
loop_
_entity_poly.entity_id
_entity_poly.type
_entity_poly.pdbx_seq_one_letter_code
_entity_poly.pdbx_strand_id
1 'polypeptide(L)'
;MSEPALAPRNALVGVVAVWVIAFVATVAVGIFVPEEWRVPWMLVAFGGIVLLSFAVQLWYGRTQGFIFRVAGSVTGALVLMGLISVGFGIAALLPT
;
A
#
# COMPACT_ATOMS: atom_id res chain seq x y z
N MET A 1 -21.89 -21.29 -24.97
CA MET A 1 -22.87 -20.60 -24.12
C MET A 1 -22.24 -19.30 -23.65
N SER A 2 -22.85 -18.15 -23.91
CA SER A 2 -22.43 -16.88 -23.33
C SER A 2 -22.89 -16.85 -21.87
N GLU A 3 -21.99 -17.15 -20.94
CA GLU A 3 -22.23 -16.99 -19.52
C GLU A 3 -22.76 -15.58 -19.24
N PRO A 4 -23.78 -15.41 -18.36
CA PRO A 4 -24.22 -14.09 -17.96
C PRO A 4 -23.04 -13.33 -17.38
N ALA A 5 -22.73 -12.16 -17.94
CA ALA A 5 -21.69 -11.30 -17.40
C ALA A 5 -22.09 -10.89 -15.97
N LEU A 6 -21.58 -11.63 -14.98
CA LEU A 6 -21.63 -11.23 -13.58
C LEU A 6 -21.14 -9.78 -13.50
N ALA A 7 -21.90 -8.91 -12.84
CA ALA A 7 -21.60 -7.48 -12.76
C ALA A 7 -20.10 -7.28 -12.48
N PRO A 8 -19.39 -6.43 -13.27
CA PRO A 8 -17.95 -6.27 -13.13
C PRO A 8 -17.64 -5.91 -11.68
N ARG A 9 -16.99 -6.83 -10.96
CA ARG A 9 -16.39 -6.48 -9.68
C ARG A 9 -15.43 -5.32 -9.97
N ASN A 10 -15.38 -4.32 -9.09
CA ASN A 10 -14.52 -3.18 -9.34
C ASN A 10 -13.08 -3.54 -8.99
N ALA A 11 -12.24 -3.75 -10.01
CA ALA A 11 -10.84 -4.15 -9.83
C ALA A 11 -10.00 -3.09 -9.08
N LEU A 12 -10.50 -1.86 -8.93
CA LEU A 12 -9.88 -0.80 -8.13
C LEU A 12 -9.99 -1.05 -6.62
N VAL A 13 -10.94 -1.87 -6.16
CA VAL A 13 -11.11 -2.18 -4.74
C VAL A 13 -9.85 -2.82 -4.16
N GLY A 14 -9.20 -3.71 -4.92
CA GLY A 14 -7.93 -4.32 -4.49
C GLY A 14 -6.79 -3.31 -4.38
N VAL A 15 -6.75 -2.31 -5.27
CA VAL A 15 -5.73 -1.24 -5.23
C VAL A 15 -5.91 -0.39 -3.97
N VAL A 16 -7.14 0.06 -3.72
CA VAL A 16 -7.47 0.87 -2.54
C VAL A 16 -7.21 0.09 -1.25
N ALA A 17 -7.51 -1.22 -1.21
CA ALA A 17 -7.23 -2.06 -0.06
C ALA A 17 -5.72 -2.09 0.28
N VAL A 18 -4.85 -2.20 -0.74
CA VAL A 18 -3.39 -2.14 -0.55
C VAL A 18 -2.97 -0.78 0.02
N TRP A 19 -3.56 0.33 -0.46
CA TRP A 19 -3.25 1.66 0.06
C TRP A 19 -3.67 1.84 1.52
N VAL A 20 -4.84 1.32 1.90
CA VAL A 20 -5.29 1.36 3.30
C VAL A 20 -4.31 0.60 4.20
N ILE A 21 -3.84 -0.57 3.78
CA ILE A 21 -2.88 -1.36 4.57
C ILE A 21 -1.52 -0.65 4.63
N ALA A 22 -1.06 -0.04 3.53
CA ALA A 22 0.17 0.76 3.52
C ALA A 22 0.08 1.95 4.48
N PHE A 23 -1.05 2.68 4.47
CA PHE A 23 -1.33 3.78 5.39
C PHE A 23 -1.22 3.33 6.85
N VAL A 24 -1.92 2.25 7.21
CA VAL A 24 -1.93 1.72 8.57
C VAL A 24 -0.53 1.27 8.99
N ALA A 25 0.20 0.57 8.11
CA ALA A 25 1.56 0.12 8.40
C ALA A 25 2.52 1.30 8.64
N THR A 26 2.46 2.35 7.81
CA THR A 26 3.30 3.53 7.97
C THR A 26 2.98 4.31 9.25
N VAL A 27 1.69 4.48 9.57
CA VAL A 27 1.28 5.13 10.83
C VAL A 27 1.73 4.30 12.03
N ALA A 28 1.58 2.97 11.98
CA ALA A 28 2.04 2.09 13.04
C ALA A 28 3.57 2.19 13.25
N VAL A 29 4.36 2.21 12.17
CA VAL A 29 5.80 2.40 12.27
C VAL A 29 6.13 3.78 12.88
N GLY A 30 5.48 4.85 12.42
CA GLY A 30 5.72 6.19 12.95
C GLY A 30 5.41 6.34 14.44
N ILE A 31 4.36 5.66 14.93
CA ILE A 31 3.92 5.73 16.33
C ILE A 31 4.74 4.80 17.24
N PHE A 32 4.94 3.53 16.83
CA PHE A 32 5.45 2.49 17.74
C PHE A 32 6.95 2.23 17.62
N VAL A 33 7.61 2.68 16.53
CA VAL A 33 9.03 2.40 16.29
C VAL A 33 9.90 3.59 16.70
N PRO A 34 10.99 3.36 17.48
CA PRO A 34 11.99 4.38 17.79
C PRO A 34 12.59 4.99 16.53
N GLU A 35 12.91 6.28 16.57
CA GLU A 35 13.30 7.06 15.39
C GLU A 35 14.45 6.45 14.58
N GLU A 36 15.48 5.98 15.27
CA GLU A 36 16.65 5.31 14.69
C GLU A 36 16.34 4.04 13.88
N TRP A 37 15.20 3.39 14.16
CA TRP A 37 14.77 2.15 13.51
C TRP A 37 13.62 2.36 12.51
N ARG A 38 13.05 3.56 12.40
CA ARG A 38 11.88 3.81 11.52
C ARG A 38 12.19 3.53 10.06
N VAL A 39 13.34 3.95 9.54
CA VAL A 39 13.69 3.76 8.13
C VAL A 39 13.82 2.26 7.77
N PRO A 40 14.60 1.43 8.50
CA PRO A 40 14.61 -0.01 8.27
C PRO A 40 13.23 -0.65 8.29
N TRP A 41 12.39 -0.32 9.28
CA TRP A 41 11.04 -0.88 9.37
C TRP A 41 10.08 -0.38 8.28
N MET A 42 10.25 0.85 7.78
CA MET A 42 9.52 1.34 6.61
C MET A 42 9.86 0.54 5.34
N LEU A 43 11.13 0.18 5.16
CA LEU A 43 11.56 -0.65 4.03
C LEU A 43 10.99 -2.06 4.12
N VAL A 44 11.00 -2.66 5.32
CA VAL A 44 10.37 -3.96 5.58
C VAL A 44 8.86 -3.90 5.30
N ALA A 45 8.18 -2.87 5.80
CA ALA A 45 6.76 -2.66 5.55
C ALA A 45 6.49 -2.51 4.05
N PHE A 46 7.28 -1.72 3.33
CA PHE A 46 7.13 -1.54 1.89
C PHE A 46 7.34 -2.86 1.12
N GLY A 47 8.34 -3.65 1.47
CA GLY A 47 8.53 -5.00 0.92
C GLY A 47 7.30 -5.89 1.14
N GLY A 48 6.72 -5.84 2.35
CA GLY A 48 5.46 -6.53 2.67
C GLY A 48 4.28 -6.04 1.81
N ILE A 49 4.16 -4.73 1.58
CA ILE A 49 3.12 -4.13 0.74
C ILE A 49 3.27 -4.55 -0.73
N VAL A 50 4.50 -4.68 -1.24
CA VAL A 50 4.73 -5.21 -2.60
C VAL A 50 4.20 -6.64 -2.70
N LEU A 51 4.55 -7.52 -1.77
CA LEU A 51 4.06 -8.91 -1.77
C LEU A 51 2.54 -8.99 -1.60
N LEU A 52 1.98 -8.16 -0.71
CA LEU A 52 0.54 -8.05 -0.50
C LEU A 52 -0.19 -7.59 -1.77
N SER A 53 0.38 -6.63 -2.51
CA SER A 53 -0.16 -6.18 -3.79
C SER A 53 -0.27 -7.35 -4.77
N PHE A 54 0.78 -8.17 -4.90
CA PHE A 54 0.70 -9.40 -5.71
C PHE A 54 -0.41 -10.33 -5.22
N ALA A 55 -0.46 -10.63 -3.91
CA ALA A 55 -1.46 -11.54 -3.34
C ALA A 55 -2.90 -11.07 -3.60
N VAL A 56 -3.21 -9.80 -3.31
CA VAL A 56 -4.53 -9.20 -3.48
C VAL A 56 -4.94 -9.18 -4.96
N GLN A 57 -4.02 -8.82 -5.86
CA GLN A 57 -4.32 -8.71 -7.28
C GLN A 57 -4.42 -10.07 -7.98
N LEU A 58 -3.72 -11.09 -7.47
CA LEU A 58 -3.84 -12.48 -7.93
C LEU A 58 -5.14 -13.13 -7.45
N TRP A 59 -5.53 -12.89 -6.18
CA TRP A 59 -6.79 -13.37 -5.61
C TRP A 59 -8.02 -12.94 -6.42
N TYR A 60 -7.93 -11.77 -7.07
CA TYR A 60 -8.98 -11.24 -7.92
C TYR A 60 -9.23 -12.07 -9.20
N GLY A 61 -8.29 -12.92 -9.62
CA GLY A 61 -8.49 -13.90 -10.70
C GLY A 61 -8.60 -13.33 -12.12
N ARG A 62 -8.17 -12.07 -12.35
CA ARG A 62 -8.23 -11.40 -13.67
C ARG A 62 -6.84 -11.01 -14.15
N THR A 63 -6.36 -11.65 -15.22
CA THR A 63 -5.04 -11.37 -15.82
C THR A 63 -4.98 -10.02 -16.53
N GLN A 64 -6.09 -9.59 -17.14
CA GLN A 64 -6.19 -8.31 -17.84
C GLN A 64 -5.89 -7.15 -16.91
N GLY A 65 -4.90 -6.33 -17.25
CA GLY A 65 -4.48 -5.16 -16.45
C GLY A 65 -3.81 -5.50 -15.11
N PHE A 66 -3.41 -6.75 -14.88
CA PHE A 66 -2.76 -7.16 -13.62
C PHE A 66 -1.53 -6.32 -13.30
N ILE A 67 -0.59 -6.21 -14.25
CA ILE A 67 0.64 -5.42 -14.09
C ILE A 67 0.32 -3.97 -13.74
N PHE A 68 -0.65 -3.36 -14.43
CA PHE A 68 -1.08 -1.98 -14.17
C PHE A 68 -1.66 -1.81 -12.77
N ARG A 69 -2.48 -2.75 -12.28
CA ARG A 69 -3.02 -2.69 -10.92
C ARG A 69 -1.95 -2.90 -9.87
N VAL A 70 -1.03 -3.85 -10.06
CA VAL A 70 0.08 -4.07 -9.14
C VAL A 70 0.98 -2.84 -9.10
N ALA A 71 1.36 -2.30 -10.26
CA ALA A 71 2.16 -1.09 -10.37
C ALA A 71 1.45 0.10 -9.70
N GLY A 72 0.16 0.33 -9.99
CA GLY A 72 -0.62 1.40 -9.35
C GLY A 72 -0.75 1.23 -7.83
N SER A 73 -0.89 -0.01 -7.35
CA SER A 73 -0.94 -0.31 -5.92
C SER A 73 0.39 0.00 -5.25
N VAL A 74 1.50 -0.46 -5.81
CA VAL A 74 2.85 -0.29 -5.24
C VAL A 74 3.30 1.17 -5.33
N THR A 75 3.14 1.83 -6.48
CA THR A 75 3.50 3.23 -6.66
C THR A 75 2.65 4.14 -5.78
N GLY A 76 1.34 3.91 -5.73
CA GLY A 76 0.44 4.67 -4.86
C GLY A 76 0.76 4.47 -3.38
N ALA A 77 1.07 3.25 -2.96
CA ALA A 77 1.55 2.98 -1.62
C ALA A 77 2.86 3.71 -1.33
N LEU A 78 3.86 3.62 -2.20
CA LEU A 78 5.14 4.32 -2.01
C LEU A 78 4.95 5.83 -1.81
N VAL A 79 4.11 6.46 -2.65
CA VAL A 79 3.78 7.89 -2.53
C VAL A 79 3.10 8.18 -1.20
N LEU A 80 2.11 7.37 -0.81
CA LEU A 80 1.37 7.54 0.44
C LEU A 80 2.27 7.39 1.66
N MET A 81 3.09 6.35 1.69
CA MET A 81 4.07 6.10 2.76
C MET A 81 5.08 7.25 2.87
N GLY A 82 5.57 7.74 1.73
CA GLY A 82 6.48 8.89 1.67
C GLY A 82 5.83 10.16 2.21
N LEU A 83 4.60 10.47 1.81
CA LEU A 83 3.87 11.66 2.27
C LEU A 83 3.64 11.66 3.78
N ILE A 84 3.24 10.51 4.34
CA ILE A 84 3.07 10.34 5.79
C ILE A 84 4.43 10.48 6.51
N SER A 85 5.49 9.91 5.94
CA SER A 85 6.85 10.00 6.49
C SER A 85 7.35 11.45 6.54
N VAL A 86 7.04 12.26 5.52
CA VAL A 86 7.32 13.71 5.53
C VAL A 86 6.57 14.39 6.68
N GLY A 87 5.30 14.04 6.92
CA GLY A 87 4.53 14.56 8.05
C GLY A 87 5.20 14.27 9.40
N PHE A 88 5.65 13.03 9.62
CA PHE A 88 6.43 12.68 10.83
C PHE A 88 7.76 13.43 10.91
N GLY A 89 8.47 13.56 9.79
CA GLY A 89 9.73 14.31 9.74
C GLY A 89 9.55 15.78 10.09
N ILE A 90 8.50 16.44 9.59
CA ILE A 90 8.17 17.82 9.95
C ILE A 90 7.79 17.92 11.44
N ALA A 91 6.98 16.99 11.95
CA ALA A 91 6.58 16.98 13.36
C ALA A 91 7.78 16.85 14.30
N ALA A 92 8.82 16.10 13.91
CA ALA A 92 10.06 15.96 14.68
C ALA A 92 10.88 17.25 14.77
N LEU A 93 10.66 18.22 13.87
CA LEU A 93 11.34 19.52 13.90
C LEU A 93 10.64 20.55 14.80
N LEU A 94 9.41 20.28 15.23
CA LEU A 94 8.68 21.18 16.11
C LEU A 94 9.14 21.00 17.56
N PRO A 95 9.43 22.08 18.30
CA PRO A 95 9.72 21.98 19.72
C PRO A 95 8.47 21.46 20.45
N THR A 96 8.65 20.39 21.23
CA THR A 96 7.64 19.80 22.12
C THR A 96 7.56 20.55 23.43
#